data_AF-A0A914WZ39-F1
#
_entry.id   AF-A0A914WZ39-F1
#
_cell.length_a   1.000
_cell.length_b   1.000
_cell.length_c   1.000
_cell.angle_alpha   90.00
_cell.angle_beta   90.00
_cell.angle_gamma   90.00
#
_symmetry.space_group_name_H-M   'P 1'
#
loop_
_entity.id
_entity.type
_entity.pdbx_description
1 polymer ?
#
loop_
_entity_poly.entity_id
_entity_poly.type
_entity_poly.pdbx_seq_one_letter_code
_entity_poly.pdbx_strand_id
1 'polypeptide(L)'
;MRPRFTLFDKNRLQTLLTVSLTRKSTTNTTASTIFAVSSGRPPSAIAVIRISGSKAGLCLSKMTGRNDPTPSKLFFTPIIDARTGELLDRAMAVWMPGKLCDN
;
A
#
# COMPACT_ATOMS: atom_id res chain seq x y z
N MET A 1 -2.43 -10.75 -22.08
CA MET A 1 -2.48 -9.28 -21.95
C MET A 1 -1.54 -8.90 -20.80
N ARG A 2 -0.39 -8.28 -21.07
CA ARG A 2 0.69 -8.07 -20.07
C ARG A 2 0.58 -6.68 -19.44
N PRO A 3 0.49 -6.53 -18.10
CA PRO A 3 0.66 -5.21 -17.49
C PRO A 3 2.16 -4.88 -17.45
N ARG A 4 2.56 -3.91 -18.27
CA ARG A 4 3.89 -3.31 -18.29
C ARG A 4 3.94 -2.22 -17.21
N PHE A 5 4.53 -2.51 -16.07
CA PHE A 5 4.87 -1.49 -15.07
C PHE A 5 6.27 -0.97 -15.36
N THR A 6 6.35 0.22 -15.96
CA THR A 6 7.62 0.94 -16.14
C THR A 6 7.85 1.80 -14.90
N LEU A 7 8.80 1.41 -14.05
CA LEU A 7 9.30 2.24 -12.96
C LEU A 7 10.37 3.18 -13.53
N PHE A 8 10.15 4.50 -13.44
CA PHE A 8 11.11 5.51 -13.85
C PHE A 8 11.92 5.91 -12.62
N ASP A 9 13.06 5.26 -12.41
CA ASP A 9 14.08 5.71 -11.46
C ASP A 9 15.17 6.46 -12.24
N LYS A 10 15.42 7.72 -11.86
CA LYS A 10 16.38 8.61 -12.54
C LYS A 10 17.76 8.61 -11.91
N ASN A 11 18.09 7.71 -10.98
CA ASN A 11 19.39 7.77 -10.30
C ASN A 11 20.06 6.40 -10.15
N ARG A 12 20.67 6.00 -11.27
CA ARG A 12 22.00 5.35 -11.32
C ARG A 12 22.07 3.88 -10.86
N LEU A 13 22.16 3.03 -11.89
CA LEU A 13 22.93 1.77 -12.00
C LEU A 13 22.31 0.45 -11.48
N GLN A 14 22.01 -0.40 -12.48
CA GLN A 14 22.35 -1.85 -12.58
C GLN A 14 21.25 -2.90 -12.31
N THR A 15 20.99 -3.64 -13.40
CA THR A 15 20.82 -5.10 -13.48
C THR A 15 19.41 -5.67 -13.66
N LEU A 16 19.20 -6.15 -14.89
CA LEU A 16 18.17 -7.08 -15.32
C LEU A 16 18.21 -8.37 -14.48
N LEU A 17 17.09 -8.71 -13.83
CA LEU A 17 16.75 -10.11 -13.59
C LEU A 17 15.25 -10.30 -13.86
N THR A 18 14.96 -10.88 -15.02
CA THR A 18 13.61 -11.29 -15.38
C THR A 18 13.21 -12.47 -14.52
N VAL A 19 12.47 -12.24 -13.43
CA VAL A 19 11.87 -13.31 -12.65
C VAL A 19 10.50 -13.65 -13.26
N SER A 20 10.48 -14.67 -14.11
CA SER A 20 9.25 -15.38 -14.49
C SER A 20 8.78 -16.20 -13.31
N LEU A 21 7.68 -15.80 -12.65
CA LEU A 21 7.02 -16.61 -11.63
C LEU A 21 5.76 -17.25 -12.22
N THR A 22 5.92 -18.52 -12.61
CA THR A 22 4.85 -19.46 -12.95
C THR A 22 3.89 -19.58 -11.76
N ARG A 23 2.61 -19.26 -11.99
CA ARG A 23 1.56 -19.37 -10.98
C ARG A 23 1.44 -20.82 -10.51
N LYS A 24 1.71 -21.08 -9.23
CA LYS A 24 1.29 -22.31 -8.57
C LYS A 24 0.14 -22.00 -7.62
N SER A 25 -1.05 -22.42 -8.04
CA SER A 25 -2.27 -22.43 -7.24
C SER A 25 -2.22 -23.63 -6.30
N THR A 26 -2.11 -23.37 -5.02
CA THR A 26 -2.37 -24.35 -3.96
C THR A 26 -3.11 -23.62 -2.83
N THR A 27 -4.26 -24.16 -2.47
CA THR A 27 -5.17 -23.70 -1.42
C THR A 27 -4.49 -23.69 -0.05
N ASN A 28 -3.90 -22.56 0.30
CA ASN A 28 -3.59 -22.11 1.66
C ASN A 28 -3.40 -20.59 1.57
N THR A 29 -4.50 -19.83 1.55
CA THR A 29 -4.50 -18.41 1.19
C THR A 29 -3.84 -17.59 2.29
N THR A 30 -2.51 -17.56 2.29
CA THR A 30 -1.71 -16.53 2.96
C THR A 30 -2.05 -15.21 2.26
N ALA A 31 -3.11 -14.54 2.72
CA ALA A 31 -3.61 -13.32 2.13
C ALA A 31 -2.51 -12.23 2.17
N SER A 32 -1.75 -12.13 1.08
CA SER A 32 -0.66 -11.17 0.92
C SER A 32 -1.22 -9.77 1.01
N THR A 33 -0.53 -8.89 1.74
CA THR A 33 -0.91 -7.47 1.81
C THR A 33 -0.34 -6.75 0.60
N ILE A 34 -1.21 -6.13 -0.18
CA ILE A 34 -0.87 -5.40 -1.40
C ILE A 34 -1.06 -3.91 -1.18
N PHE A 35 -0.30 -3.10 -1.92
CA PHE A 35 -0.48 -1.65 -1.98
C PHE A 35 -0.48 -1.19 -3.43
N ALA A 36 -1.19 -0.10 -3.70
CA ALA A 36 -1.23 0.52 -5.02
C ALA A 36 -1.45 2.03 -4.91
N VAL A 37 -0.77 2.77 -5.79
CA VAL A 37 -1.14 4.16 -6.08
C VAL A 37 -2.47 4.13 -6.85
N SER A 38 -3.44 4.86 -6.33
CA SER A 38 -4.82 4.97 -6.86
C SER A 38 -5.09 6.36 -7.45
N SER A 39 -4.07 7.22 -7.55
CA SER A 39 -4.14 8.53 -8.23
C SER A 39 -3.64 8.45 -9.68
N GLY A 40 -3.96 9.48 -10.47
CA GLY A 40 -3.45 9.65 -11.83
C GLY A 40 -1.94 9.90 -11.88
N ARG A 41 -1.37 9.91 -13.11
CA ARG A 41 0.03 10.29 -13.34
C ARG A 41 0.27 11.72 -12.83
N PRO A 42 1.40 11.98 -12.14
CA PRO A 42 1.79 13.34 -11.80
C PRO A 42 1.86 14.25 -13.03
N PRO A 43 1.55 15.56 -12.87
CA PRO A 43 1.14 16.21 -11.63
C PRO A 43 -0.34 15.94 -11.29
N SER A 44 -0.61 15.59 -10.03
CA SER A 44 -1.96 15.45 -9.47
C SER A 44 -2.04 16.31 -8.22
N ALA A 45 -3.18 16.97 -7.98
CA ALA A 45 -3.40 17.74 -6.77
C ALA A 45 -3.38 16.85 -5.50
N ILE A 46 -3.77 15.57 -5.64
CA ILE A 46 -3.83 14.60 -4.54
C ILE A 46 -3.29 13.25 -5.02
N ALA A 47 -2.45 12.63 -4.19
CA ALA A 47 -2.05 11.23 -4.34
C ALA A 47 -2.86 10.36 -3.37
N VAL A 48 -3.36 9.22 -3.85
CA VAL A 48 -4.10 8.26 -3.02
C VAL A 48 -3.34 6.95 -3.04
N ILE A 49 -3.02 6.42 -1.87
CA ILE A 49 -2.39 5.11 -1.72
C ILE A 49 -3.37 4.20 -0.98
N ARG A 50 -3.72 3.07 -1.61
CA ARG A 50 -4.58 2.04 -1.01
C ARG A 50 -3.75 0.85 -0.59
N ILE A 51 -4.01 0.35 0.61
CA ILE A 51 -3.41 -0.87 1.15
C ILE A 51 -4.52 -1.85 1.47
N SER A 52 -4.37 -3.12 1.10
CA SER A 52 -5.39 -4.15 1.30
C SER A 52 -4.76 -5.49 1.65
N GLY A 53 -5.42 -6.25 2.53
CA GLY A 53 -4.97 -7.57 2.98
C GLY A 53 -4.81 -7.66 4.49
N SER A 54 -4.37 -8.82 4.96
CA SER A 54 -4.33 -9.19 6.39
C SER A 54 -3.52 -8.23 7.28
N LYS A 55 -2.49 -7.56 6.75
CA LYS A 55 -1.61 -6.63 7.49
C LYS A 55 -1.91 -5.16 7.20
N ALA A 56 -2.99 -4.83 6.49
CA ALA A 56 -3.31 -3.44 6.13
C ALA A 56 -3.52 -2.56 7.38
N GLY A 57 -4.25 -3.06 8.38
CA GLY A 57 -4.47 -2.34 9.65
C GLY A 57 -3.16 -2.11 10.42
N LEU A 58 -2.28 -3.11 10.45
CA LEU A 58 -0.96 -2.99 11.06
C LEU A 58 -0.10 -1.93 10.35
N CYS A 59 -0.14 -1.90 9.02
CA CYS A 59 0.60 -0.91 8.23
C CYS A 59 0.09 0.52 8.52
N LEU A 60 -1.23 0.70 8.54
CA LEU A 60 -1.86 1.98 8.89
C LEU A 60 -1.45 2.43 10.30
N SER A 61 -1.54 1.54 11.29
CA SER A 61 -1.15 1.84 12.68
C SER A 61 0.32 2.24 12.79
N LYS A 62 1.23 1.51 12.14
CA LYS A 62 2.67 1.81 12.17
C LYS A 62 3.02 3.14 11.49
N MET A 63 2.37 3.46 10.37
CA MET A 63 2.67 4.68 9.60
C MET A 63 1.99 5.93 10.17
N THR A 64 0.91 5.80 10.94
CA THR A 64 0.15 6.94 11.49
C THR A 64 0.27 7.08 13.00
N GLY A 65 0.86 6.08 13.67
CA GLY A 65 0.89 5.97 15.13
C GLY A 65 -0.47 5.69 15.76
N ARG A 66 -1.52 5.42 14.96
CA ARG A 66 -2.90 5.25 15.46
C ARG A 66 -3.32 3.79 15.48
N ASN A 67 -3.42 3.22 16.68
CA ASN A 67 -3.70 1.80 16.88
C ASN A 67 -5.19 1.43 16.75
N ASP A 68 -6.09 2.39 17.01
CA ASP A 68 -7.54 2.16 16.91
C ASP A 68 -8.22 3.28 16.10
N PRO A 69 -8.11 3.24 14.76
CA PRO A 69 -8.81 4.18 13.89
C PRO A 69 -10.30 3.82 13.81
N THR A 70 -11.17 4.81 14.08
CA THR A 70 -12.61 4.64 13.89
C THR A 70 -12.91 4.23 12.45
N PRO A 71 -13.60 3.10 12.22
CA PRO A 71 -13.97 2.64 10.88
C PRO A 71 -14.69 3.72 10.07
N SER A 72 -14.33 3.83 8.80
CA SER A 72 -14.93 4.74 7.81
C SER A 72 -14.88 6.23 8.18
N LYS A 73 -14.00 6.62 9.10
CA LYS A 73 -13.79 8.02 9.50
C LYS A 73 -12.43 8.51 9.02
N LEU A 74 -12.43 9.62 8.28
CA LEU A 74 -11.21 10.32 7.88
C LEU A 74 -10.60 11.04 9.08
N PHE A 75 -9.28 11.00 9.19
CA PHE A 75 -8.53 11.77 10.17
C PHE A 75 -7.20 12.25 9.58
N PHE A 76 -6.79 13.45 9.99
CA PHE A 76 -5.51 14.03 9.61
C PHE A 76 -4.38 13.45 10.48
N THR A 77 -3.28 13.07 9.87
CA THR A 77 -2.17 12.41 10.57
C THR A 77 -0.84 12.58 9.82
N PRO A 78 0.29 12.72 10.53
CA PRO A 78 1.59 12.55 9.90
C PRO A 78 1.77 11.11 9.42
N ILE A 79 2.32 10.94 8.23
CA ILE A 79 2.77 9.66 7.71
C ILE A 79 4.26 9.55 8.02
N ILE A 80 4.63 8.55 8.82
CA ILE A 80 6.00 8.30 9.22
C ILE A 80 6.53 7.01 8.63
N ASP A 81 7.82 6.98 8.31
CA ASP A 81 8.52 5.74 8.01
C ASP A 81 8.61 4.90 9.29
N ALA A 82 8.01 3.72 9.27
CA ALA A 82 7.96 2.83 10.43
C ALA A 82 9.31 2.24 10.86
N ARG A 83 10.36 2.37 10.05
CA ARG A 83 11.73 1.92 10.34
C ARG A 83 12.61 3.05 10.84
N THR A 84 12.54 4.23 10.20
CA THR A 84 13.43 5.35 10.51
C THR A 84 12.79 6.39 11.44
N GLY A 85 11.46 6.43 11.51
CA GLY A 85 10.71 7.46 12.22
C GLY A 85 10.65 8.81 11.48
N GLU A 86 11.15 8.87 10.25
CA GLU A 86 11.16 10.09 9.44
C GLU A 86 9.74 10.48 9.00
N LEU A 87 9.45 11.79 9.00
CA LEU A 87 8.19 12.32 8.46
C LEU A 87 8.21 12.25 6.93
N LEU A 88 7.38 11.39 6.36
CA LEU A 88 7.24 11.25 4.92
C LEU A 88 6.30 12.33 4.35
N ASP A 89 5.13 12.51 4.98
CA ASP A 89 4.12 13.49 4.55
C ASP A 89 3.08 13.76 5.66
N ARG A 90 2.14 14.67 5.42
CA ARG A 90 0.93 14.86 6.25
C ARG A 90 -0.30 14.61 5.39
N ALA A 91 -1.08 13.60 5.75
CA ALA A 91 -2.18 13.13 4.93
C ALA A 91 -3.47 12.96 5.73
N MET A 92 -4.56 12.76 4.99
CA MET A 92 -5.80 12.21 5.52
C MET A 92 -5.77 10.69 5.39
N ALA A 93 -6.06 9.98 6.48
CA ALA A 93 -6.13 8.53 6.50
C ALA A 93 -7.54 8.06 6.89
N VAL A 94 -7.93 6.89 6.39
CA VAL A 94 -9.21 6.24 6.71
C VAL A 94 -9.01 4.73 6.81
N TRP A 95 -9.55 4.13 7.87
CA TRP A 95 -9.60 2.68 8.02
C TRP A 95 -10.93 2.14 7.49
N MET A 96 -10.89 1.18 6.58
CA MET A 96 -12.08 0.52 6.04
C MET A 96 -11.98 -0.97 6.37
N PRO A 97 -12.69 -1.46 7.40
CA PRO A 97 -12.74 -2.89 7.65
C PRO A 97 -13.42 -3.58 6.47
N GLY A 98 -12.78 -4.59 5.91
CA GLY A 98 -13.41 -5.44 4.92
C GLY A 98 -14.51 -6.26 5.59
N LYS A 99 -15.71 -6.26 5.02
CA LYS A 99 -16.60 -7.41 5.24
C LYS A 99 -16.01 -8.55 4.44
N LEU A 100 -15.76 -9.70 5.07
CA LEU A 100 -15.61 -10.92 4.30
C LEU A 100 -16.92 -11.07 3.51
N CYS A 101 -16.81 -11.43 2.23
CA CYS A 101 -17.95 -11.99 1.53
C CYS A 101 -18.28 -13.30 2.27
N ASP A 102 -19.33 -13.27 3.07
CA ASP A 102 -19.88 -14.46 3.70
C ASP A 102 -20.71 -15.18 2.62
N ASN A 103 -20.18 -16.34 2.16
CA ASN A 103 -20.72 -17.35 1.24
C ASN A 103 -20.91 -17.00 -0.25
#